data_AF-A0A959R6F9-F1
#
_entry.id   AF-A0A959R6F9-F1
#
_cell.length_a   1.000
_cell.length_b   1.000
_cell.length_c   1.000
_cell.angle_alpha   90.00
_cell.angle_beta   90.00
_cell.angle_gamma   90.00
#
_symmetry.space_group_name_H-M   'P 1'
#
loop_
_entity.id
_entity.type
_entity.pdbx_description
1 polymer ?
#
loop_
_entity_poly.entity_id
_entity_poly.type
_entity_poly.pdbx_seq_one_letter_code
_entity_poly.pdbx_strand_id
1 'polypeptide(L)' 'MNLSSNRPLNKGQLEILKLFTRDMDEADLLTIKRLIVYYLAEKATRMADEIWEEKGWTNEDMRRLIEAHMRTSGSLGKSD' A
#
# COMPACT_ATOMS: atom_id res chain seq x y z
N MET A 1 -3.27 12.50 -8.66
CA MET A 1 -4.14 12.43 -7.47
C MET A 1 -4.31 13.84 -6.94
N ASN A 2 -5.54 14.36 -6.94
CA ASN A 2 -5.86 15.67 -6.36
C ASN A 2 -6.10 15.47 -4.86
N LEU A 3 -5.22 16.02 -4.01
CA LEU A 3 -5.23 15.83 -2.54
C LEU A 3 -6.20 16.79 -1.81
N SER A 4 -7.07 17.48 -2.53
CA SER A 4 -7.95 18.52 -1.96
C SER A 4 -9.17 17.94 -1.24
N SER A 5 -8.96 17.16 -0.18
CA SER A 5 -9.99 16.89 0.82
C SER A 5 -9.79 17.88 1.96
N ASN A 6 -10.73 18.82 2.15
CA ASN A 6 -10.71 19.84 3.21
C ASN A 6 -10.96 19.23 4.61
N ARG A 7 -10.19 18.20 4.98
CA ARG A 7 -10.21 17.59 6.31
C ARG A 7 -9.01 18.13 7.10
N PRO A 8 -9.22 18.57 8.36
CA PRO A 8 -8.11 18.98 9.21
C PRO A 8 -7.14 17.82 9.40
N LEU A 9 -5.85 18.13 9.42
CA LEU A 9 -4.81 17.14 9.64
C LEU A 9 -4.91 16.54 11.04
N ASN A 10 -4.74 15.23 11.15
CA ASN A 10 -4.69 14.56 12.45
C ASN A 10 -3.36 14.84 13.16
N LYS A 11 -3.30 14.52 14.46
CA LYS A 11 -2.11 14.74 15.30
C LYS A 11 -0.83 14.16 14.68
N GLY A 12 -0.88 12.93 14.17
CA GLY A 12 0.29 12.27 13.57
C GLY A 12 0.79 12.98 12.31
N GLN A 13 -0.13 13.44 11.45
CA GLN A 13 0.21 14.22 10.26
C GLN A 13 0.87 15.55 10.64
N LEU A 14 0.36 16.24 11.67
CA LEU A 14 0.95 17.48 12.17
C LEU A 14 2.35 17.27 12.75
N GLU A 15 2.57 16.20 13.52
CA GLU A 15 3.91 15.88 14.04
C GLU A 15 4.92 15.59 12.93
N ILE A 16 4.50 14.88 11.87
CA ILE A 16 5.35 14.65 10.68
C ILE A 16 5.68 15.98 10.00
N LEU A 17 4.71 16.88 9.84
CA LEU A 17 4.95 18.20 9.23
C LEU A 17 5.93 19.06 10.03
N LYS A 18 5.94 18.97 11.36
CA LYS A 18 6.91 19.68 12.20
C LYS A 18 8.36 19.30 11.92
N LEU A 19 8.61 18.08 11.41
CA LEU A 19 9.95 17.63 11.04
C LEU A 19 10.50 18.38 9.82
N PHE A 20 9.63 18.95 8.99
CA PHE A 20 9.98 19.70 7.77
C PHE A 20 9.98 21.22 7.98
N THR A 21 10.16 21.69 9.22
CA THR A 21 10.15 23.12 9.56
C THR A 21 11.41 23.86 9.11
N ARG A 22 12.48 23.13 8.76
CA ARG A 22 13.69 23.69 8.17
C ARG A 22 13.64 23.48 6.66
N ASP A 23 14.19 24.43 5.91
CA ASP A 23 14.43 24.23 4.48
C ASP A 23 15.27 22.98 4.28
N MET A 24 14.81 22.16 3.35
CA MET A 24 15.37 20.87 3.02
C MET A 24 15.47 20.81 1.51
N ASP A 25 16.57 20.30 0.99
CA ASP A 25 16.71 20.13 -0.44
C ASP A 25 15.81 19.00 -0.96
N GLU A 26 15.62 18.97 -2.28
CA GLU A 26 14.77 17.99 -2.94
C GLU A 26 15.29 16.55 -2.79
N ALA A 27 16.61 16.36 -2.59
CA ALA A 27 17.21 15.04 -2.46
C ALA A 27 16.89 14.43 -1.08
N ASP A 28 16.95 15.22 -0.03
CA ASP A 28 16.56 14.82 1.31
C ASP A 28 15.04 14.56 1.38
N LEU A 29 14.22 15.41 0.74
CA LEU A 29 12.77 15.18 0.64
C LEU A 29 12.45 13.86 -0.05
N LEU A 30 13.14 13.56 -1.16
CA LEU A 30 12.98 12.31 -1.89
C LEU A 30 13.39 11.10 -1.06
N THR A 31 14.47 11.23 -0.29
CA THR A 31 14.95 10.16 0.61
C THR A 31 13.90 9.84 1.67
N ILE A 32 13.33 10.86 2.32
CA ILE A 32 12.30 10.67 3.34
C ILE A 32 11.03 10.06 2.74
N LYS A 33 10.60 10.50 1.55
CA LYS A 33 9.48 9.88 0.83
C LYS A 33 9.71 8.39 0.60
N ARG A 34 10.92 8.00 0.18
CA ARG A 34 11.29 6.59 -0.03
C ARG A 34 11.26 5.79 1.26
N LEU A 35 11.74 6.34 2.37
CA LEU A 35 11.70 5.68 3.69
C LEU A 35 10.25 5.40 4.13
N ILE A 36 9.35 6.36 3.94
CA ILE A 36 7.92 6.20 4.26
C ILE A 36 7.31 5.10 3.39
N VAL A 37 7.55 5.13 2.07
CA VAL A 37 7.03 4.13 1.13
C VAL A 37 7.54 2.74 1.48
N TYR A 38 8.83 2.61 1.79
CA TYR A 38 9.46 1.35 2.18
C TYR A 38 8.79 0.77 3.44
N TYR A 39 8.65 1.58 4.49
CA TYR A 39 7.99 1.16 5.73
C TYR A 39 6.53 0.72 5.50
N LEU A 40 5.78 1.45 4.67
CA LEU A 40 4.39 1.09 4.34
C LEU A 40 4.31 -0.21 3.53
N ALA A 41 5.23 -0.43 2.59
CA ALA A 41 5.31 -1.67 1.82
C ALA A 41 5.63 -2.87 2.72
N GLU A 42 6.64 -2.76 3.59
CA GLU A 42 6.96 -3.82 4.55
C GLU A 42 5.79 -4.11 5.50
N LYS A 43 5.09 -3.07 5.96
CA LYS A 43 3.89 -3.25 6.80
C LYS A 43 2.80 -4.00 6.05
N ALA A 44 2.55 -3.64 4.79
CA ALA A 44 1.55 -4.32 3.97
C ALA A 44 1.91 -5.79 3.75
N THR A 45 3.18 -6.10 3.49
CA THR A 45 3.66 -7.48 3.37
C THR A 45 3.43 -8.26 4.66
N ARG A 46 3.85 -7.74 5.82
CA ARG A 46 3.62 -8.42 7.11
C ARG A 46 2.15 -8.66 7.39
N MET A 47 1.28 -7.69 7.09
CA MET A 47 -0.16 -7.88 7.26
C MET A 47 -0.72 -8.95 6.33
N ALA A 48 -0.20 -9.06 5.11
CA ALA A 48 -0.59 -10.14 4.19
C ALA A 48 -0.13 -11.50 4.72
N ASP A 49 1.10 -11.60 5.23
CA ASP A 49 1.64 -12.81 5.84
C ASP A 49 0.84 -13.21 7.10
N GLU A 50 0.50 -12.26 7.97
CA GLU A 50 -0.33 -12.51 9.17
C GLU A 50 -1.69 -13.11 8.81
N ILE A 51 -2.36 -12.54 7.78
CA ILE A 51 -3.65 -13.07 7.30
C ILE A 51 -3.45 -14.45 6.67
N TRP A 52 -2.38 -14.64 5.91
CA TRP A 52 -2.03 -15.92 5.28
C TRP A 52 -1.92 -17.03 6.31
N GLU A 53 -1.18 -16.78 7.39
CA GLU A 53 -0.99 -17.70 8.49
C GLU A 53 -2.27 -17.90 9.31
N GLU A 54 -3.02 -16.84 9.64
CA GLU A 54 -4.29 -16.94 10.38
C GLU A 54 -5.31 -17.83 9.65
N LYS A 55 -5.36 -17.73 8.32
CA LYS A 55 -6.26 -18.54 7.50
C LYS A 55 -5.72 -19.94 7.19
N GLY A 56 -4.48 -20.24 7.58
CA GLY A 56 -3.81 -21.50 7.26
C GLY A 56 -3.71 -21.74 5.76
N TRP A 57 -3.55 -20.66 4.98
CA TRP A 57 -3.50 -20.76 3.53
C TRP A 57 -2.25 -21.49 3.06
N THR A 58 -2.43 -22.26 2.01
CA THR A 58 -1.39 -23.09 1.40
C THR A 58 -1.09 -22.60 -0.01
N ASN A 59 -0.01 -23.11 -0.60
CA ASN A 59 0.30 -22.86 -2.00
C ASN A 59 -0.86 -23.27 -2.94
N GLU A 60 -1.72 -24.21 -2.54
CA GLU A 60 -2.91 -24.57 -3.31
C GLU A 60 -4.00 -23.49 -3.24
N ASP A 61 -4.15 -22.81 -2.10
CA ASP A 61 -5.04 -21.65 -1.97
C ASP A 61 -4.55 -20.48 -2.85
N MET A 62 -3.23 -20.29 -2.93
CA MET A 62 -2.62 -19.34 -3.87
C MET A 62 -2.99 -19.67 -5.31
N ARG A 63 -2.83 -20.93 -5.71
CA ARG A 63 -3.16 -21.43 -7.05
C ARG A 63 -4.64 -21.21 -7.38
N ARG A 64 -5.52 -21.53 -6.43
CA ARG A 64 -6.97 -21.32 -6.55
C ARG A 64 -7.32 -19.84 -6.72
N LEU A 65 -6.66 -18.93 -6.00
CA LEU A 65 -6.89 -17.48 -6.12
C LEU A 65 -6.45 -16.95 -7.48
N ILE A 66 -5.29 -17.37 -7.99
CA ILE A 66 -4.81 -17.00 -9.34
C ILE A 66 -5.76 -17.54 -10.41
N GLU A 67 -6.15 -18.82 -10.33
CA GLU A 67 -7.09 -19.42 -11.27
C GLU A 67 -8.47 -18.73 -11.23
N ALA A 68 -8.94 -18.32 -10.06
CA ALA A 68 -10.17 -17.54 -9.94
C ALA A 68 -10.04 -16.17 -10.62
N HIS A 69 -8.93 -15.46 -10.40
CA HIS A 69 -8.64 -14.17 -11.03
C HIS A 69 -8.57 -14.28 -12.56
N MET A 70 -7.89 -15.31 -13.08
CA MET A 70 -7.76 -15.55 -14.52
C MET A 70 -9.08 -15.91 -15.19
N ARG A 71 -9.99 -16.59 -14.49
CA ARG A 71 -11.35 -16.88 -14.99
C ARG A 71 -12.20 -15.62 -15.08
N THR A 72 -12.14 -14.73 -14.10
CA THR A 72 -12.89 -13.46 -14.13
C THR A 72 -12.30 -12.45 -15.11
N SER A 73 -10.98 -12.37 -15.27
CA SER A 73 -10.37 -11.52 -16.31
C SER A 73 -10.56 -12.08 -17.72
N GLY A 74 -10.56 -13.41 -17.88
CA GLY A 74 -10.80 -14.08 -19.15
C GLY A 74 -12.27 -14.05 -19.61
N SER A 75 -13.24 -14.05 -18.69
CA SER A 75 -14.67 -13.99 -19.03
C SER A 75 -15.16 -12.58 -19.39
N LEU A 76 -14.44 -11.53 -19.00
CA LEU A 76 -14.76 -10.14 -19.34
C LEU A 76 -14.33 -9.73 -20.76
N GLY A 77 -13.63 -10.60 -21.49
CA GLY A 77 -13.20 -10.39 -22.88
C GLY A 77 -14.03 -11.12 -23.94
N LYS A 78 -15.11 -11.82 -23.55
CA LYS A 78 -16.05 -12.47 -24.46
C LYS A 78 -17.49 -12.14 -24.10
N SER A 79 -17.90 -10.93 -24.43
CA SER A 79 -19.30 -10.60 -24.69
C SER A 79 -19.35 -10.09 -26.12
N ASP A 80 -19.98 -10.88 -26.99
CA ASP A 80 -20.36 -10.53 -28.36
C ASP A 80 -21.18 -9.24 -28.43
#